data_AF-A0A4W5QR61-F1
#
_entry.id   AF-A0A4W5QR61-F1
#
_cell.length_a   1.000
_cell.length_b   1.000
_cell.length_c   1.000
_cell.angle_alpha   90.00
_cell.angle_beta   90.00
_cell.angle_gamma   90.00
#
_symmetry.space_group_name_H-M   'P 1'
#
loop_
_entity.id
_entity.type
_entity.pdbx_description
1 polymer ?
#
loop_
_entity_poly.entity_id
_entity_poly.type
_entity_poly.pdbx_seq_one_letter_code
_entity_poly.pdbx_strand_id
1 'polypeptide(L)'
;MREIVHLQAGQCGNQIGAKFWEVISDEHGIDPTGTYHGDSDLQLDRINVYYNEASGGKYVPRAVLVDLEPGTMDSVRSGPFGQIFRPDNFVFGQSGAGNNWAKGHYTEGAELVDSVLDVVRKEAESCDCLQELAAWMGHFQQQKKLLDRAFQFQL
;
A
#
# COMPACT_ATOMS: atom_id res chain seq x y z
N MET A 1 -17.20 -8.58 0.36
CA MET A 1 -17.38 -8.33 -1.07
C MET A 1 -16.16 -8.93 -1.74
N ARG A 2 -15.42 -8.29 -2.63
CA ARG A 2 -14.16 -8.80 -3.17
C ARG A 2 -13.12 -7.70 -2.94
N GLU A 3 -12.31 -7.81 -1.90
CA GLU A 3 -11.37 -6.75 -1.51
C GLU A 3 -9.93 -7.04 -1.99
N ILE A 4 -9.19 -5.99 -2.30
CA ILE A 4 -7.78 -6.06 -2.74
C ILE A 4 -6.93 -5.22 -1.78
N VAL A 5 -5.81 -5.79 -1.34
CA VAL A 5 -4.79 -5.07 -0.56
C VAL A 5 -3.60 -4.75 -1.46
N HIS A 6 -3.26 -3.46 -1.56
CA HIS A 6 -2.12 -3.00 -2.35
C HIS A 6 -0.85 -2.95 -1.51
N LEU A 7 0.20 -3.64 -1.97
CA LEU A 7 1.54 -3.56 -1.40
C LEU A 7 2.45 -2.75 -2.32
N GLN A 8 2.94 -1.61 -1.86
CA GLN A 8 3.88 -0.76 -2.60
C GLN A 8 5.25 -0.89 -1.97
N ALA A 9 6.27 -1.17 -2.79
CA ALA A 9 7.61 -1.41 -2.28
C ALA A 9 8.71 -0.70 -3.06
N GLY A 10 9.59 -0.05 -2.28
CA GLY A 10 10.74 0.70 -2.78
C GLY A 10 10.33 2.00 -3.47
N GLN A 11 11.34 2.81 -3.80
CA GLN A 11 11.13 4.14 -4.38
C GLN A 11 10.20 4.12 -5.62
N CYS A 12 10.48 3.25 -6.59
CA CYS A 12 9.69 3.16 -7.82
C CYS A 12 8.26 2.66 -7.55
N GLY A 13 8.09 1.62 -6.72
CA GLY A 13 6.77 1.08 -6.38
C GLY A 13 5.88 2.12 -5.67
N ASN A 14 6.46 2.88 -4.74
CA ASN A 14 5.76 3.95 -4.03
C ASN A 14 5.43 5.15 -4.94
N GLN A 15 6.28 5.50 -5.91
CA GLN A 15 5.97 6.57 -6.86
C GLN A 15 4.82 6.18 -7.81
N ILE A 16 4.86 4.96 -8.35
CA ILE A 16 3.79 4.45 -9.22
C ILE A 16 2.49 4.33 -8.41
N GLY A 17 2.57 3.76 -7.21
CA GLY A 17 1.41 3.60 -6.34
C GLY A 17 0.81 4.94 -5.94
N ALA A 18 1.61 5.96 -5.61
CA ALA A 18 1.10 7.31 -5.34
C ALA A 18 0.32 7.89 -6.54
N LYS A 19 0.81 7.71 -7.77
CA LYS A 19 0.09 8.13 -8.98
C LYS A 19 -1.15 7.29 -9.27
N PHE A 20 -1.10 5.99 -9.02
CA PHE A 20 -2.28 5.14 -9.10
C PHE A 20 -3.39 5.61 -8.14
N TRP A 21 -3.02 5.90 -6.89
CA TRP A 21 -3.99 6.37 -5.89
C TRP A 21 -4.54 7.76 -6.17
N GLU A 22 -3.76 8.66 -6.79
CA GLU A 22 -4.28 9.93 -7.33
C GLU A 22 -5.39 9.67 -8.35
N VAL A 23 -5.09 8.89 -9.40
CA VAL A 23 -6.02 8.67 -10.52
C VAL A 23 -7.29 7.96 -10.06
N ILE A 24 -7.16 6.92 -9.24
CA ILE A 24 -8.34 6.17 -8.78
C ILE A 24 -9.18 6.99 -7.79
N SER A 25 -8.56 7.84 -6.97
CA SER A 25 -9.31 8.76 -6.10
C SER A 25 -10.10 9.76 -6.94
N ASP A 26 -9.49 10.32 -7.98
CA ASP A 26 -10.17 11.24 -8.91
C ASP A 26 -11.33 10.54 -9.64
N GLU A 27 -11.15 9.29 -10.10
CA GLU A 27 -12.21 8.50 -10.75
C GLU A 27 -13.40 8.23 -9.81
N HIS A 28 -13.12 7.93 -8.54
CA HIS A 28 -14.12 7.67 -7.50
C HIS A 28 -14.64 8.94 -6.81
N GLY A 29 -14.17 10.14 -7.20
CA GLY A 29 -14.58 11.41 -6.60
C GLY A 29 -14.17 11.56 -5.13
N ILE A 30 -13.09 10.92 -4.72
CA ILE A 30 -12.53 11.01 -3.36
C ILE A 30 -11.49 12.11 -3.32
N ASP A 31 -11.65 13.05 -2.39
CA ASP A 31 -10.69 14.13 -2.21
C ASP A 31 -9.44 13.68 -1.41
N PRO A 32 -8.40 14.52 -1.32
CA PRO A 32 -7.21 14.23 -0.51
C PRO A 32 -7.46 14.00 0.98
N THR A 33 -8.63 14.38 1.51
CA THR A 33 -9.02 14.17 2.91
C THR A 33 -9.75 12.85 3.13
N GLY A 34 -10.05 12.13 2.05
CA GLY A 34 -10.79 10.87 2.02
C GLY A 34 -12.30 11.07 1.95
N THR A 35 -12.81 12.27 1.72
CA THR A 35 -14.25 12.56 1.63
C THR A 35 -14.74 12.46 0.19
N TYR A 36 -15.91 11.84 0.00
CA TYR A 36 -16.56 11.72 -1.29
C TYR A 36 -17.25 13.04 -1.71
N HIS A 37 -16.91 13.51 -2.91
CA HIS A 37 -17.47 14.69 -3.56
C HIS A 37 -17.95 14.39 -5.00
N GLY A 38 -18.17 13.13 -5.33
CA GLY A 38 -18.64 12.72 -6.65
C GLY A 38 -20.12 13.04 -6.91
N ASP A 39 -20.51 12.89 -8.17
CA ASP A 39 -21.83 13.25 -8.70
C ASP A 39 -22.63 12.03 -9.21
N SER A 40 -22.05 10.84 -9.13
CA SER A 40 -22.62 9.61 -9.68
C SER A 40 -22.56 8.46 -8.69
N ASP A 41 -23.71 7.82 -8.44
CA ASP A 41 -23.81 6.64 -7.56
C ASP A 41 -22.91 5.48 -8.03
N LEU A 42 -22.57 5.42 -9.32
CA LEU A 42 -21.64 4.43 -9.88
C LEU A 42 -20.21 4.59 -9.35
N GLN A 43 -19.81 5.79 -8.91
CA GLN A 43 -18.48 6.01 -8.31
C GLN A 43 -18.36 5.38 -6.93
N LEU A 44 -19.48 5.22 -6.21
CA LEU A 44 -19.50 4.50 -4.95
C LEU A 44 -19.71 2.99 -5.15
N ASP A 45 -20.16 2.57 -6.33
CA ASP A 45 -20.28 1.16 -6.65
C ASP A 45 -18.89 0.49 -6.62
N ARG A 46 -18.76 -0.52 -5.74
CA ARG A 46 -17.52 -1.30 -5.54
C ARG A 46 -16.31 -0.51 -5.03
N ILE A 47 -16.50 0.70 -4.49
CA ILE A 47 -15.39 1.49 -3.90
C ILE A 47 -14.66 0.72 -2.78
N ASN A 48 -15.39 -0.15 -2.08
CA ASN A 48 -14.89 -1.01 -1.01
C ASN A 48 -13.83 -2.03 -1.46
N VAL A 49 -13.68 -2.26 -2.77
CA VAL A 49 -12.61 -3.10 -3.34
C VAL A 49 -11.24 -2.52 -2.97
N TYR A 50 -11.09 -1.20 -3.11
CA TYR A 50 -9.82 -0.49 -2.93
C TYR A 50 -9.76 0.31 -1.62
N TYR A 51 -10.91 0.79 -1.13
CA TYR A 51 -10.99 1.62 0.06
C TYR A 51 -11.65 0.89 1.21
N ASN A 52 -11.29 1.30 2.41
CA ASN A 52 -12.00 1.01 3.64
C ASN A 52 -12.82 2.25 4.03
N GLU A 53 -14.11 2.06 4.29
CA GLU A 53 -14.98 3.13 4.78
C GLU A 53 -14.82 3.25 6.29
N ALA A 54 -14.07 4.28 6.71
CA ALA A 54 -13.90 4.66 8.10
C ALA A 54 -15.09 5.49 8.60
N SER A 55 -15.18 5.64 9.92
CA SER A 55 -16.20 6.46 10.55
C SER A 55 -16.17 7.91 10.03
N GLY A 56 -17.35 8.47 9.79
CA GLY A 56 -17.50 9.84 9.27
C GLY A 56 -17.43 9.96 7.75
N GLY A 57 -17.67 8.86 7.00
CA GLY A 57 -17.73 8.89 5.53
C GLY A 57 -16.36 9.11 4.90
N LYS A 58 -15.29 8.67 5.58
CA LYS A 58 -13.91 8.78 5.09
C LYS A 58 -13.47 7.48 4.45
N TYR A 59 -13.00 7.55 3.22
CA TYR A 59 -12.45 6.44 2.47
C TYR A 59 -10.93 6.43 2.61
N VAL A 60 -10.40 5.33 3.15
CA VAL A 60 -8.96 5.13 3.39
C VAL A 60 -8.47 4.01 2.46
N PRO A 61 -7.44 4.23 1.62
CA PRO A 61 -6.89 3.18 0.76
C PRO A 61 -6.42 1.95 1.54
N ARG A 62 -6.74 0.76 1.02
CA ARG A 62 -6.17 -0.51 1.48
C ARG A 62 -4.77 -0.68 0.90
N ALA A 63 -3.85 0.15 1.36
CA ALA A 63 -2.47 0.18 0.89
C ALA A 63 -1.48 0.03 2.05
N VAL A 64 -0.43 -0.74 1.81
CA VAL A 64 0.76 -0.88 2.66
C VAL A 64 1.96 -0.36 1.88
N LEU A 65 2.67 0.62 2.45
CA LEU A 65 3.80 1.28 1.81
C LEU A 65 5.08 0.85 2.52
N VAL A 66 6.01 0.30 1.75
CA VAL A 66 7.25 -0.28 2.25
C VAL A 66 8.45 0.33 1.57
N ASP A 67 9.44 0.74 2.34
CA ASP A 67 10.76 1.08 1.80
C ASP A 67 11.85 0.84 2.85
N LEU A 68 13.08 0.59 2.44
CA LEU A 68 14.21 0.48 3.37
C LEU A 68 14.76 1.86 3.77
N GLU A 69 14.34 2.91 3.06
CA GLU A 69 14.73 4.29 3.30
C GLU A 69 13.54 5.16 3.74
N PRO A 70 13.70 6.02 4.76
CA PRO A 70 12.62 6.89 5.22
C PRO A 70 12.26 7.98 4.20
N GLY A 71 13.20 8.41 3.34
CA GLY A 71 13.02 9.54 2.43
C GLY A 71 11.89 9.35 1.40
N THR A 72 11.60 8.11 1.01
CA THR A 72 10.45 7.82 0.13
C THR A 72 9.13 8.09 0.84
N MET A 73 9.03 7.83 2.15
CA MET A 73 7.81 8.02 2.92
C MET A 73 7.48 9.50 3.08
N ASP A 74 8.49 10.34 3.33
CA ASP A 74 8.33 11.79 3.37
C ASP A 74 7.84 12.34 2.02
N SER A 75 8.36 11.79 0.92
CA SER A 75 7.95 12.16 -0.43
C SER A 75 6.49 11.79 -0.72
N VAL A 76 6.03 10.61 -0.28
CA VAL A 76 4.62 10.21 -0.45
C VAL A 76 3.69 11.04 0.45
N ARG A 77 4.06 11.26 1.72
CA ARG A 77 3.24 12.04 2.67
C ARG A 77 3.10 13.51 2.28
N SER A 78 4.12 14.09 1.64
CA SER A 78 4.08 15.44 1.09
C SER A 78 3.37 15.53 -0.27
N GLY A 79 3.04 14.39 -0.88
CA GLY A 79 2.22 14.33 -2.08
C GLY A 79 0.77 14.76 -1.84
N PRO A 80 0.02 15.07 -2.90
CA PRO A 80 -1.33 15.63 -2.78
C PRO A 80 -2.28 14.70 -2.03
N PHE A 81 -2.23 13.40 -2.28
CA PHE A 81 -3.02 12.38 -1.58
C PHE A 81 -2.25 11.71 -0.43
N GLY A 82 -1.12 12.26 0.02
CA GLY A 82 -0.29 11.62 1.05
C GLY A 82 -1.00 11.44 2.40
N GLN A 83 -1.99 12.28 2.70
CA GLN A 83 -2.73 12.29 3.97
C GLN A 83 -3.88 11.29 4.04
N ILE A 84 -4.29 10.71 2.91
CA ILE A 84 -5.39 9.73 2.87
C ILE A 84 -4.94 8.36 3.39
N PHE A 85 -3.63 8.06 3.33
CA PHE A 85 -3.07 6.80 3.77
C PHE A 85 -3.02 6.71 5.29
N ARG A 86 -3.34 5.53 5.83
CA ARG A 86 -3.21 5.27 7.27
C ARG A 86 -1.74 5.35 7.69
N PRO A 87 -1.38 6.16 8.71
CA PRO A 87 0.01 6.28 9.17
C PRO A 87 0.62 4.95 9.61
N ASP A 88 -0.18 4.05 10.16
CA ASP A 88 0.23 2.70 10.61
C ASP A 88 0.63 1.77 9.47
N ASN A 89 0.24 2.10 8.23
CA ASN A 89 0.53 1.27 7.05
C ASN A 89 1.85 1.62 6.36
N PHE A 90 2.59 2.59 6.92
CA PHE A 90 3.93 2.96 6.47
C PHE A 90 4.96 2.14 7.24
N VAL A 91 5.64 1.22 6.55
CA VAL A 91 6.68 0.38 7.14
C VAL A 91 8.01 0.73 6.48
N PHE A 92 8.96 1.28 7.25
CA PHE A 92 10.22 1.70 6.68
C PHE A 92 11.44 1.37 7.54
N GLY A 93 12.56 1.12 6.87
CA GLY A 93 13.87 0.91 7.47
C GLY A 93 14.61 2.22 7.75
N GLN A 94 15.82 2.10 8.30
CA GLN A 94 16.76 3.21 8.51
C GLN A 94 17.96 3.16 7.54
N SER A 95 18.02 2.12 6.71
CA SER A 95 19.20 1.75 5.94
C SER A 95 18.76 1.22 4.59
N GLY A 96 19.10 1.95 3.53
CA GLY A 96 18.78 1.57 2.17
C GLY A 96 19.57 0.36 1.70
N ALA A 97 18.98 -0.43 0.81
CA ALA A 97 19.69 -1.55 0.20
C ALA A 97 20.68 -1.12 -0.89
N GLY A 98 20.69 0.15 -1.34
CA GLY A 98 21.72 0.71 -2.22
C GLY A 98 21.89 -0.05 -3.54
N ASN A 99 20.78 -0.38 -4.22
CA ASN A 99 20.74 -1.19 -5.44
C ASN A 99 21.39 -2.59 -5.30
N ASN A 100 21.51 -3.12 -4.08
CA ASN A 100 22.01 -4.47 -3.84
C ASN A 100 20.85 -5.41 -3.47
N TRP A 101 20.64 -6.46 -4.30
CA TRP A 101 19.65 -7.50 -4.05
C TRP A 101 19.84 -8.22 -2.74
N ALA A 102 21.09 -8.64 -2.46
CA ALA A 102 21.40 -9.47 -1.31
C ALA A 102 21.12 -8.73 0.00
N LYS A 103 21.35 -7.41 0.02
CA LYS A 103 20.97 -6.57 1.17
C LYS A 103 19.46 -6.53 1.38
N GLY A 104 18.70 -6.28 0.31
CA GLY A 104 17.24 -6.27 0.38
C GLY A 104 16.65 -7.63 0.76
N HIS A 105 17.24 -8.73 0.28
CA HIS A 105 16.65 -10.05 0.45
C HIS A 105 17.11 -10.78 1.72
N TYR A 106 18.38 -10.67 2.10
CA TYR A 106 18.98 -11.47 3.17
C TYR A 106 19.34 -10.69 4.43
N THR A 107 19.56 -9.37 4.37
CA THR A 107 19.94 -8.58 5.55
C THR A 107 18.85 -7.57 5.91
N GLU A 108 18.89 -6.35 5.38
CA GLU A 108 18.03 -5.23 5.78
C GLU A 108 16.55 -5.55 5.59
N GLY A 109 16.18 -6.10 4.43
CA GLY A 109 14.77 -6.44 4.18
C GLY A 109 14.33 -7.73 4.89
N ALA A 110 15.27 -8.58 5.33
CA ALA A 110 14.94 -9.72 6.18
C ALA A 110 14.64 -9.30 7.63
N GLU A 111 15.15 -8.16 8.08
CA GLU A 111 14.78 -7.56 9.37
C GLU A 111 13.43 -6.84 9.28
N LEU A 112 13.12 -6.19 8.15
CA LEU A 112 11.87 -5.44 7.98
C LEU A 112 10.65 -6.32 7.63
N VAL A 113 10.85 -7.48 7.00
CA VAL A 113 9.76 -8.30 6.46
C VAL A 113 8.72 -8.70 7.50
N ASP A 114 9.11 -9.01 8.74
CA ASP A 114 8.17 -9.47 9.75
C ASP A 114 7.20 -8.34 10.15
N SER A 115 7.69 -7.10 10.24
CA SER A 115 6.83 -5.92 10.45
C SER A 115 5.88 -5.68 9.28
N VAL A 116 6.35 -5.86 8.04
CA VAL A 116 5.49 -5.74 6.85
C VAL A 116 4.39 -6.80 6.87
N LEU A 117 4.75 -8.05 7.18
CA LEU A 117 3.79 -9.16 7.23
C LEU A 117 2.71 -8.93 8.30
N ASP A 118 3.07 -8.36 9.45
CA ASP A 118 2.08 -8.05 10.49
C ASP A 118 1.10 -6.94 10.06
N VAL A 119 1.56 -5.92 9.33
CA VAL A 119 0.68 -4.88 8.78
C VAL A 119 -0.21 -5.44 7.67
N VAL A 120 0.35 -6.20 6.74
CA VAL A 120 -0.42 -6.87 5.67
C VAL A 120 -1.46 -7.81 6.27
N ARG A 121 -1.12 -8.56 7.33
CA ARG A 121 -2.07 -9.43 8.04
C ARG A 121 -3.22 -8.63 8.64
N LYS A 122 -2.95 -7.51 9.31
CA LYS A 122 -4.01 -6.65 9.87
C LYS A 122 -4.95 -6.11 8.80
N GLU A 123 -4.41 -5.69 7.65
CA GLU A 123 -5.22 -5.22 6.53
C GLU A 123 -6.05 -6.37 5.92
N ALA A 124 -5.46 -7.56 5.77
CA ALA A 124 -6.16 -8.76 5.31
C ALA A 124 -7.30 -9.19 6.25
N GLU A 125 -7.07 -9.16 7.56
CA GLU A 125 -8.10 -9.45 8.58
C GLU A 125 -9.23 -8.42 8.61
N SER A 126 -8.97 -7.20 8.11
CA SER A 126 -9.98 -6.14 7.95
C SER A 126 -10.84 -6.28 6.68
N CYS A 127 -10.60 -7.31 5.87
CA CYS A 127 -11.36 -7.60 4.66
C CYS A 127 -12.39 -8.72 4.92
N ASP A 128 -13.61 -8.57 4.40
CA ASP A 128 -14.65 -9.60 4.51
C ASP A 128 -14.30 -10.84 3.66
N CYS A 129 -13.73 -10.64 2.47
CA CYS A 129 -13.27 -11.69 1.58
C CYS A 129 -12.12 -11.17 0.69
N LEU A 130 -10.90 -11.26 1.24
CA LEU A 130 -9.67 -10.91 0.51
C LEU A 130 -9.53 -11.77 -0.74
N GLN A 131 -9.43 -11.11 -1.90
CA GLN A 131 -9.21 -11.78 -3.18
C GLN A 131 -7.74 -12.00 -3.46
N GLU A 132 -6.98 -10.92 -3.46
CA GLU A 132 -5.62 -10.88 -3.96
C GLU A 132 -4.82 -9.76 -3.31
N LEU A 133 -3.50 -9.94 -3.32
CA LEU A 133 -2.53 -8.93 -2.95
C LEU A 133 -1.95 -8.32 -4.23
N ALA A 134 -2.25 -7.05 -4.49
CA ALA A 134 -1.73 -6.34 -5.65
C ALA A 134 -0.40 -5.67 -5.29
N ALA A 135 0.71 -6.13 -5.87
CA ALA A 135 2.04 -5.62 -5.52
C ALA A 135 2.63 -4.70 -6.60
N TRP A 136 2.95 -3.46 -6.23
CA TRP A 136 3.69 -2.50 -7.04
C TRP A 136 5.14 -2.47 -6.59
N MET A 137 6.05 -2.90 -7.47
CA MET A 137 7.48 -2.93 -7.19
C MET A 137 8.26 -2.38 -8.38
N GLY A 138 9.36 -1.68 -8.09
CA GLY A 138 10.38 -1.40 -9.10
C GLY A 138 11.03 -2.68 -9.63
N HIS A 139 11.38 -2.68 -10.92
CA HIS A 139 11.91 -3.86 -11.60
C HIS A 139 13.16 -4.42 -10.91
N PHE A 140 13.11 -5.72 -10.57
CA PHE A 140 14.19 -6.59 -10.13
C PHE A 140 15.16 -5.95 -9.11
N GLN A 141 14.92 -6.19 -7.81
CA GLN A 141 15.89 -6.93 -6.99
C GLN A 141 15.69 -6.83 -5.45
N GLN A 142 14.67 -6.19 -4.89
CA GLN A 142 14.63 -6.09 -3.41
C GLN A 142 13.70 -7.06 -2.66
N GLN A 143 12.67 -7.67 -3.27
CA GLN A 143 11.57 -8.19 -2.43
C GLN A 143 10.88 -9.49 -2.88
N LYS A 144 11.55 -10.37 -3.63
CA LYS A 144 10.97 -11.68 -4.00
C LYS A 144 10.51 -12.50 -2.77
N LYS A 145 11.21 -12.36 -1.62
CA LYS A 145 10.85 -13.02 -0.35
C LYS A 145 9.54 -12.53 0.26
N LEU A 146 9.20 -11.25 0.08
CA LEU A 146 7.99 -10.64 0.62
C LEU A 146 6.76 -11.19 -0.10
N LEU A 147 6.82 -11.30 -1.43
CA LEU A 147 5.78 -11.98 -2.20
C LEU A 147 5.75 -13.48 -1.92
N ASP A 148 6.89 -14.16 -1.94
CA ASP A 148 6.94 -15.62 -1.71
C ASP A 148 6.39 -15.99 -0.32
N ARG A 149 6.58 -15.16 0.71
CA ARG A 149 5.98 -15.37 2.05
C ARG A 149 4.54 -14.88 2.16
N ALA A 150 4.17 -13.76 1.54
CA ALA A 150 2.79 -13.25 1.59
C ALA A 150 1.83 -14.18 0.84
N PHE A 151 2.24 -14.74 -0.30
CA PHE A 151 1.44 -15.72 -1.05
C PHE A 151 1.36 -17.09 -0.36
N GLN A 152 2.29 -17.44 0.54
CA GLN A 152 2.17 -18.66 1.34
C GLN A 152 1.07 -18.61 2.41
N PHE A 153 0.48 -17.45 2.70
CA PHE A 153 -0.69 -17.34 3.59
C PHE A 153 -2.04 -17.54 2.86
N GLN A 154 -2.03 -17.78 1.54
CA GLN A 154 -3.24 -18.02 0.73
C GLN A 154 -3.43 -19.49 0.28
N LEU A 155 -2.66 -20.44 0.82
CA LEU A 155 -2.83 -21.91 0.68
C LEU A 155 -2.77 -22.60 2.04
#